data_AF-A0AAW0RVY8-F1
#
_entry.id   AF-A0AAW0RVY8-F1
#
_cell.length_a   1.000
_cell.length_b   1.000
_cell.length_c   1.000
_cell.angle_alpha   90.00
_cell.angle_beta   90.00
_cell.angle_gamma   90.00
#
_symmetry.space_group_name_H-M   'P 1'
#
loop_
_entity.id
_entity.type
_entity.pdbx_description
1 polymer ?
#
loop_
_entity_poly.entity_id
_entity_poly.type
_entity_poly.pdbx_seq_one_letter_code
_entity_poly.pdbx_strand_id
1 'polypeptide(L)'
;MAHSSGKKHTWAMNAAGEGGGDGLRTNLVWTRTRSVTVDGMARPPLSTRNWKLTEAPAKGGRAGDEAKGLILAVFTSTAQMGKCGNLQINVDHGREFDLMVLTTCLSLYSSGR
;
A
#
# COMPACT_ATOMS: atom_id res chain seq x y z
N MET A 1 17.49 -1.69 15.15
CA MET A 1 16.80 -2.68 14.29
C MET A 1 16.92 -2.19 12.85
N ALA A 2 17.55 -2.97 11.97
CA ALA A 2 17.80 -2.55 10.60
C ALA A 2 16.48 -2.53 9.82
N HIS A 3 16.02 -1.35 9.41
CA HIS A 3 14.95 -1.25 8.42
C HIS A 3 15.48 -1.91 7.14
N SER A 4 14.92 -3.05 6.75
CA SER A 4 15.23 -3.62 5.45
C SER A 4 14.93 -2.55 4.41
N SER A 5 15.97 -2.11 3.71
CA SER A 5 15.94 -1.30 2.50
C SER A 5 15.20 -2.06 1.40
N GLY A 6 13.89 -2.24 1.58
CA GLY A 6 13.01 -2.81 0.58
C GLY A 6 12.66 -1.75 -0.44
N LYS A 7 12.49 -2.16 -1.71
CA LYS A 7 11.93 -1.30 -2.75
C LYS A 7 10.61 -0.71 -2.25
N LYS A 8 10.52 0.62 -2.22
CA LYS A 8 9.31 1.38 -1.91
C LYS A 8 8.74 1.91 -3.23
N HIS A 9 7.43 1.83 -3.42
CA HIS A 9 6.76 2.40 -4.59
C HIS A 9 5.89 3.56 -4.10
N THR A 10 6.18 4.76 -4.58
CA THR A 10 5.56 6.00 -4.11
C THR A 10 4.70 6.60 -5.20
N TRP A 11 3.55 7.12 -4.81
CA TRP A 11 2.63 7.86 -5.67
C TRP A 11 2.29 9.19 -5.02
N ALA A 12 1.91 10.16 -5.84
CA ALA A 12 1.26 11.38 -5.38
C ALA A 12 0.00 11.57 -6.22
N MET A 13 -1.13 11.79 -5.56
CA MET A 13 -2.39 12.07 -6.23
C MET A 13 -3.18 13.11 -5.47
N ASN A 14 -4.13 13.74 -6.13
CA ASN A 14 -5.08 14.61 -5.46
C ASN A 14 -6.22 13.72 -4.98
N ALA A 15 -6.35 13.53 -3.67
CA ALA A 15 -7.52 12.84 -3.14
C ALA A 15 -8.71 13.80 -3.19
N ALA A 16 -9.88 13.30 -3.58
CA ALA A 16 -11.12 14.06 -3.44
C ALA A 16 -11.38 14.24 -1.94
N GLY A 17 -11.09 15.42 -1.41
CA GLY A 17 -11.54 15.81 -0.08
C GLY A 17 -13.06 15.94 -0.09
N GLU A 18 -13.72 15.50 0.98
CA GLU A 18 -15.13 15.84 1.26
C GLU A 18 -15.23 17.37 1.41
N GLY A 19 -15.39 18.09 0.30
CA GLY A 19 -15.59 19.53 0.30
C GLY A 19 -14.77 20.28 -0.74
N GLY A 20 -15.12 20.12 -2.02
CA GLY A 20 -15.17 21.18 -3.04
C GLY A 20 -13.99 22.17 -3.23
N GLY A 21 -12.82 21.94 -2.67
CA GLY A 21 -11.63 22.78 -2.79
C GLY A 21 -10.41 21.94 -3.15
N ASP A 22 -9.48 22.55 -3.89
CA ASP A 22 -8.22 21.96 -4.41
C ASP A 22 -7.79 20.70 -3.66
N GLY A 23 -7.94 19.54 -4.32
CA GLY A 23 -7.75 18.24 -3.70
C GLY A 23 -6.40 18.15 -2.98
N LEU A 24 -6.43 17.78 -1.70
CA LEU A 24 -5.23 17.62 -0.91
C LEU A 24 -4.32 16.60 -1.62
N ARG A 25 -3.11 17.04 -1.97
CA ARG A 25 -2.13 16.17 -2.62
C ARG A 25 -1.64 15.13 -1.61
N THR A 26 -2.19 13.94 -1.68
CA THR A 26 -1.83 12.81 -0.83
C THR A 26 -0.64 12.07 -1.42
N ASN A 27 0.40 11.91 -0.61
CA ASN A 27 1.55 11.06 -0.96
C ASN A 27 1.29 9.66 -0.41
N LEU A 28 1.41 8.66 -1.26
CA LEU A 28 1.08 7.28 -0.95
C LEU A 28 2.32 6.41 -1.11
N VAL A 29 2.53 5.46 -0.20
CA VAL A 29 3.72 4.60 -0.21
C VAL A 29 3.31 3.14 -0.02
N TRP A 30 3.68 2.32 -1.01
CA TRP A 30 3.68 0.88 -0.90
C TRP A 30 4.98 0.40 -0.26
N THR A 31 4.85 -0.36 0.82
CA THR A 31 5.99 -0.95 1.53
C THR A 31 5.74 -2.44 1.79
N ARG A 32 6.80 -3.25 1.69
CA ARG A 32 6.75 -4.64 2.13
C ARG A 32 6.42 -4.73 3.61
N THR A 33 5.66 -5.74 3.98
CA THR A 33 5.27 -5.98 5.36
C THR A 33 5.34 -7.47 5.68
N ARG A 34 5.71 -7.81 6.91
CA ARG A 34 5.63 -9.16 7.47
C ARG A 34 4.51 -9.30 8.50
N SER A 35 3.88 -8.17 8.86
CA SER A 35 2.95 -8.04 9.98
C SER A 35 1.55 -7.60 9.55
N VAL A 36 1.27 -7.52 8.25
CA VAL A 36 -0.06 -7.19 7.71
C VAL A 36 -0.34 -8.09 6.51
N THR A 37 -1.56 -8.61 6.45
CA THR A 37 -2.11 -9.44 5.36
C THR A 37 -3.55 -8.97 5.14
N VAL A 38 -4.13 -9.34 4.00
CA VAL A 38 -5.58 -9.20 3.80
C VAL A 38 -6.32 -9.91 4.94
N ASP A 39 -7.42 -9.32 5.38
CA ASP A 39 -8.22 -9.82 6.49
C ASP A 39 -8.70 -11.25 6.21
N GLY A 40 -8.68 -12.09 7.26
CA GLY A 40 -9.03 -13.51 7.15
C GLY A 40 -7.94 -14.42 6.57
N MET A 41 -6.83 -13.89 6.04
CA MET A 41 -5.71 -14.73 5.60
C MET A 41 -4.71 -15.05 6.72
N ALA A 42 -4.28 -16.31 6.76
CA ALA A 42 -3.17 -16.73 7.61
C ALA A 42 -1.89 -15.97 7.25
N ARG A 43 -1.12 -15.60 8.29
CA ARG A 43 0.14 -14.85 8.14
C ARG A 43 1.33 -15.81 8.22
N PRO A 44 1.98 -16.18 7.09
CA PRO A 44 3.20 -16.96 7.15
C PRO A 44 4.32 -16.07 7.72
N PRO A 45 5.01 -16.47 8.82
CA PRO A 45 5.95 -15.62 9.55
C PRO A 45 7.12 -15.07 8.71
N LEU A 46 7.42 -15.70 7.58
CA LEU A 46 8.57 -15.39 6.72
C LEU A 46 8.16 -14.92 5.31
N SER A 47 6.87 -14.68 5.05
CA SER A 47 6.44 -14.24 3.71
C SER A 47 6.95 -12.82 3.41
N THR A 48 7.64 -12.68 2.27
CA THR A 48 8.08 -11.40 1.70
C THR A 48 7.12 -10.86 0.64
N ARG A 49 5.93 -11.48 0.52
CA ARG A 49 4.95 -11.26 -0.56
C ARG A 49 3.81 -10.32 -0.16
N ASN A 50 3.80 -9.85 1.08
CA ASN A 50 2.78 -8.93 1.56
C ASN A 50 3.27 -7.48 1.43
N TRP A 51 2.36 -6.63 0.98
CA TRP A 51 2.55 -5.21 0.75
C TRP A 51 1.40 -4.45 1.40
N LYS A 52 1.71 -3.31 2.00
CA LYS A 52 0.71 -2.37 2.52
C LYS A 52 0.89 -1.01 1.86
N LEU A 53 -0.21 -0.33 1.63
CA LEU A 53 -0.28 1.06 1.19
C LEU A 53 -0.66 1.94 2.38
N THR A 54 0.12 2.99 2.61
CA THR A 54 -0.15 4.01 3.62
C THR A 54 0.08 5.39 3.05
N GLU A 55 -0.49 6.42 3.67
CA GLU A 55 -0.07 7.80 3.43
C GLU A 55 1.34 8.03 3.95
N ALA A 56 2.15 8.78 3.21
CA ALA A 56 3.44 9.25 3.68
C ALA A 56 3.22 10.38 4.69
N PRO A 57 4.01 10.46 5.78
CA PRO A 57 3.95 11.60 6.67
C PRO A 57 4.27 12.88 5.89
N ALA A 58 3.45 13.92 6.06
CA ALA A 58 3.74 15.25 5.54
C ALA A 58 5.12 15.70 6.05
N LYS A 59 5.95 16.26 5.16
CA LYS A 59 7.28 16.78 5.51
C LYS A 59 7.13 17.83 6.62
N GLY A 60 7.44 17.45 7.87
CA GLY A 60 7.29 18.32 9.05
C GLY A 60 6.84 17.59 10.32
N GLY A 61 6.29 16.37 10.21
CA GLY A 61 6.01 15.53 11.37
C GLY A 61 7.30 14.97 11.99
N ARG A 62 7.41 15.02 13.32
CA ARG A 62 8.57 14.48 14.07
C ARG A 62 8.88 13.06 13.61
N ALA A 63 10.13 12.83 13.17
CA ALA A 63 10.69 11.51 12.94
C ALA A 63 10.73 10.75 14.27
N GLY A 64 9.64 10.06 14.60
CA GLY A 64 9.48 9.41 15.90
C GLY A 64 8.06 8.90 16.15
N ASP A 65 7.05 9.55 15.56
CA ASP A 65 5.74 8.93 15.43
C ASP A 65 5.76 8.06 14.18
N GLU A 66 6.02 6.77 14.38
CA GLU A 66 5.52 5.74 13.48
C GLU A 66 4.00 5.84 13.55
N ALA A 67 3.44 6.84 12.89
CA ALA A 67 2.01 6.93 12.70
C ALA A 67 1.65 5.54 12.21
N LYS A 68 0.77 4.87 12.96
CA LYS A 68 -0.14 3.87 12.40
C LYS A 68 -0.89 4.58 11.28
N GLY A 69 -0.20 4.84 10.17
CA GLY A 69 -0.73 5.46 8.99
C GLY A 69 -1.84 4.53 8.57
N LEU A 70 -3.01 5.11 8.35
CA LEU A 70 -4.18 4.37 7.92
C LEU A 70 -3.77 3.44 6.78
N ILE A 71 -3.99 2.14 6.97
CA ILE A 71 -3.67 1.15 5.93
C ILE A 71 -4.78 1.26 4.90
N LEU A 72 -4.46 1.93 3.79
CA LEU A 72 -5.42 2.21 2.72
C LEU A 72 -5.69 0.98 1.86
N ALA A 73 -4.68 0.16 1.66
CA ALA A 73 -4.79 -1.09 0.92
C ALA A 73 -3.74 -2.11 1.37
N VAL A 74 -4.04 -3.40 1.16
CA VAL A 74 -3.13 -4.52 1.38
C VAL A 74 -3.13 -5.42 0.16
N PHE A 75 -1.94 -5.80 -0.31
CA PHE A 75 -1.77 -6.75 -1.39
C PHE A 75 -0.86 -7.89 -0.95
N THR A 76 -1.35 -9.12 -1.08
CA THR A 76 -0.58 -10.34 -0.82
C THR A 76 -0.45 -11.12 -2.12
N SER A 77 0.75 -11.12 -2.70
CA SER A 77 1.01 -11.87 -3.93
C SER A 77 1.14 -13.37 -3.67
N THR A 78 0.78 -14.19 -4.67
CA THR A 78 0.88 -15.66 -4.61
C THR A 78 1.77 -16.21 -5.72
N ALA A 79 2.39 -17.37 -5.49
CA ALA A 79 3.12 -18.12 -6.51
C ALA A 79 2.22 -19.10 -7.27
N GLN A 80 0.95 -19.23 -6.86
CA GLN A 80 0.02 -20.13 -7.50
C GLN A 80 -0.17 -19.74 -8.97
N MET A 81 -0.01 -20.71 -9.87
CA MET A 81 -0.25 -20.51 -11.30
C MET A 81 -1.69 -20.03 -11.54
N GLY A 82 -1.84 -19.02 -12.39
CA GLY A 82 -3.14 -18.42 -12.70
C GLY A 82 -3.71 -17.48 -11.63
N LYS A 83 -2.96 -17.18 -10.55
CA LYS A 83 -3.38 -16.19 -9.54
C LYS A 83 -2.30 -15.15 -9.28
N CYS A 84 -2.70 -13.87 -9.25
CA CYS A 84 -1.79 -12.76 -8.95
C CYS A 84 -1.61 -12.55 -7.44
N GLY A 85 -2.69 -12.73 -6.67
CA GLY A 85 -2.71 -12.50 -5.24
C GLY A 85 -4.11 -12.14 -4.76
N ASN A 86 -4.20 -11.66 -3.52
CA ASN A 86 -5.40 -11.09 -2.95
C ASN A 86 -5.14 -9.60 -2.67
N LEU A 87 -6.10 -8.76 -3.05
CA LEU A 87 -6.08 -7.32 -2.83
C LEU A 87 -7.25 -6.94 -1.93
N GLN A 88 -6.98 -6.08 -0.97
CA GLN A 88 -7.97 -5.45 -0.12
C GLN A 88 -7.77 -3.94 -0.16
N ILE A 89 -8.86 -3.21 -0.36
CA ILE A 89 -8.90 -1.74 -0.32
C ILE A 89 -9.82 -1.36 0.84
N ASN A 90 -9.33 -0.49 1.72
CA ASN A 90 -9.98 -0.12 2.98
C ASN A 90 -10.62 1.27 2.94
N VAL A 91 -10.50 1.98 1.81
CA VAL A 91 -10.95 3.36 1.62
C VAL A 91 -11.66 3.50 0.29
N ASP A 92 -12.61 4.41 0.20
CA ASP A 92 -13.24 4.81 -1.06
C ASP A 92 -12.71 6.17 -1.49
N HIS A 93 -11.69 6.17 -2.35
CA HIS A 93 -11.09 7.39 -2.94
C HIS A 93 -11.44 7.52 -4.43
N GLY A 94 -12.39 6.73 -4.90
CA GLY A 94 -12.85 6.73 -6.29
C GLY A 94 -11.88 6.08 -7.29
N ARG A 95 -12.31 6.12 -8.56
CA ARG A 95 -11.76 5.33 -9.66
C ARG A 95 -10.27 5.54 -9.92
N GLU A 96 -9.76 6.76 -9.78
CA GLU A 96 -8.33 7.04 -10.05
C GLU A 96 -7.43 6.36 -9.03
N PHE A 97 -7.84 6.34 -7.76
CA PHE A 97 -7.15 5.62 -6.70
C PHE A 97 -7.15 4.11 -6.98
N ASP A 98 -8.30 3.55 -7.33
CA ASP A 98 -8.44 2.11 -7.64
C ASP A 98 -7.54 1.68 -8.79
N LEU A 99 -7.49 2.48 -9.87
CA LEU A 99 -6.62 2.22 -11.01
C LEU A 99 -5.14 2.27 -10.62
N MET A 100 -4.73 3.22 -9.79
CA MET A 100 -3.36 3.31 -9.27
C MET A 100 -3.01 2.08 -8.43
N VAL A 101 -3.91 1.67 -7.52
CA VAL A 101 -3.73 0.48 -6.68
C VAL A 101 -3.58 -0.77 -7.55
N LEU A 102 -4.48 -1.00 -8.50
CA LEU A 102 -4.46 -2.16 -9.39
C LEU A 102 -3.21 -2.20 -10.26
N THR A 103 -2.84 -1.08 -10.88
CA THR A 103 -1.65 -0.96 -11.74
C THR A 103 -0.38 -1.25 -10.94
N THR A 104 -0.30 -0.75 -9.70
CA THR A 104 0.84 -1.02 -8.81
C THR A 104 0.89 -2.50 -8.43
N CYS A 105 -0.24 -3.11 -8.06
CA CYS A 105 -0.29 -4.53 -7.69
C CYS A 105 0.12 -5.45 -8.85
N LEU A 106 -0.32 -5.15 -10.08
CA LEU A 106 0.11 -5.87 -11.28
C LEU A 106 1.62 -5.73 -11.52
N SER A 107 2.18 -4.53 -11.35
CA SER A 107 3.61 -4.28 -11.49
C SER A 107 4.44 -5.00 -10.40
N LEU A 108 3.92 -5.05 -9.17
CA LEU A 108 4.54 -5.79 -8.07
C LEU A 108 4.51 -7.30 -8.31
N TYR A 109 3.41 -7.83 -8.86
CA TYR A 109 3.30 -9.24 -9.23
C TYR A 109 4.27 -9.59 -10.36
N SER A 110 4.32 -8.81 -11.43
CA SER A 110 5.19 -9.07 -12.58
C SER A 110 6.68 -8.97 -12.22
N SER A 111 7.06 -8.00 -11.38
CA SER A 111 8.45 -7.82 -10.92
C SER A 111 8.91 -8.84 -9.86
N GLY A 112 7.95 -9.56 -9.26
CA GLY A 112 8.21 -10.56 -8.22
C GLY A 112 8.32 -12.00 -8.74
N ARG A 113 8.15 -12.19 -10.06
CA ARG A 113 8.52 -13.42 -10.77
C ARG A 113 10.00 -13.39 -11.11
#